data_AF-A0A9P9DFP3-F1
#
_entry.id   AF-A0A9P9DFP3-F1
#
_cell.length_a   1.000
_cell.length_b   1.000
_cell.length_c   1.000
_cell.angle_alpha   90.00
_cell.angle_beta   90.00
_cell.angle_gamma   90.00
#
_symmetry.space_group_name_H-M   'P 1'
#
loop_
_entity.id
_entity.type
_entity.pdbx_description
1 polymer ?
#
loop_
_entity_poly.entity_id
_entity_poly.type
_entity_poly.pdbx_seq_one_letter_code
_entity_poly.pdbx_strand_id
1 'polypeptide(L)'
;SFGIVLYVLVCGKIPFDDQSMPALHANVKNGLVDYPGWLSSECKHLLSRMFVTDPNQRATMREVLNHPWMIKGFNGPPENYLPERKPLTTPLDPEVIHAMQGFNFGSPESINTELTRLIESEEYHRAVKPFQREKGLPPPAKDAEKRRRFGFDVYKRRSSGNSRDTLTGPSSEALQLGNDPMKPFSPLVSIYYLVKEKQDRDHAEMGRDQRDVRDREKAKEPEVLPEIAPPQEAHTNSAVYEMPGDKRTG
;
A
#
# COMPACT_ATOMS: atom_id res chain seq x y z
N SER A 1 2.02 -16.98 -7.49
CA SER A 1 2.06 -17.39 -6.08
C SER A 1 0.72 -17.27 -5.36
N PHE A 2 -0.01 -16.15 -5.47
CA PHE A 2 -1.30 -15.98 -4.76
C PHE A 2 -2.33 -17.11 -4.97
N GLY A 3 -2.42 -17.67 -6.19
CA GLY A 3 -3.36 -18.78 -6.47
C GLY A 3 -3.10 -20.04 -5.66
N ILE A 4 -1.83 -20.35 -5.36
CA ILE A 4 -1.45 -21.49 -4.51
C ILE A 4 -1.98 -21.26 -3.09
N VAL A 5 -1.75 -20.07 -2.54
CA VAL A 5 -2.21 -19.70 -1.19
C VAL A 5 -3.74 -19.80 -1.12
N LEU A 6 -4.43 -19.23 -2.11
CA LEU A 6 -5.89 -19.30 -2.16
C LEU A 6 -6.39 -20.75 -2.22
N TYR A 7 -5.78 -21.60 -3.05
CA TYR A 7 -6.14 -23.01 -3.16
C TYR A 7 -5.96 -23.74 -1.82
N VAL A 8 -4.83 -23.54 -1.13
CA VAL A 8 -4.58 -24.16 0.18
C VAL A 8 -5.64 -23.73 1.20
N LEU A 9 -6.03 -22.44 1.21
CA LEU A 9 -7.04 -21.95 2.15
C LEU A 9 -8.43 -22.57 1.92
N VAL A 10 -8.81 -22.87 0.68
CA VAL A 10 -10.14 -23.41 0.35
C VAL A 10 -10.18 -24.94 0.25
N CYS A 11 -9.07 -25.58 -0.07
CA CYS A 11 -8.98 -27.03 -0.28
C CYS A 11 -8.23 -27.76 0.85
N GLY A 12 -7.44 -27.07 1.68
CA GLY A 12 -6.65 -27.66 2.76
C GLY A 12 -5.45 -28.50 2.30
N LYS A 13 -5.10 -28.46 1.00
CA LYS A 13 -3.98 -29.20 0.40
C LYS A 13 -3.26 -28.35 -0.65
N ILE A 14 -2.03 -28.71 -1.01
CA ILE A 14 -1.27 -28.04 -2.07
C ILE A 14 -1.78 -28.54 -3.44
N PRO A 15 -1.95 -27.66 -4.45
CA PRO A 15 -2.49 -28.06 -5.76
C PRO A 15 -1.52 -28.90 -6.61
N PHE A 16 -0.20 -28.77 -6.36
CA PHE A 16 0.84 -29.55 -7.01
C PHE A 16 1.75 -30.13 -5.93
N ASP A 17 1.79 -31.46 -5.82
CA ASP A 17 2.65 -32.17 -4.89
C ASP A 17 3.14 -33.46 -5.56
N ASP A 18 4.42 -33.75 -5.44
CA ASP A 18 5.04 -34.95 -6.00
C ASP A 18 6.31 -35.30 -5.22
N GLN A 19 6.63 -36.59 -5.14
CA GLN A 19 7.82 -37.10 -4.44
C GLN A 19 9.12 -36.71 -5.13
N SER A 20 9.08 -36.44 -6.44
CA SER A 20 10.26 -36.01 -7.20
C SER A 20 10.11 -34.60 -7.74
N MET A 21 11.14 -33.76 -7.58
CA MET A 21 11.15 -32.39 -8.13
C MET A 21 10.89 -32.37 -9.65
N PRO A 22 11.45 -33.27 -10.49
CA PRO A 22 11.17 -33.28 -11.91
C PRO A 22 9.69 -33.52 -12.25
N ALA A 23 9.02 -34.44 -11.54
CA ALA A 23 7.61 -34.71 -11.74
C ALA A 23 6.72 -33.58 -11.22
N LEU A 24 7.08 -32.97 -10.08
CA LEU A 24 6.44 -31.74 -9.60
C LEU A 24 6.50 -30.63 -10.66
N HIS A 25 7.68 -30.40 -11.24
CA HIS A 25 7.85 -29.41 -12.31
C HIS A 25 7.04 -29.75 -13.56
N ALA A 26 6.94 -31.03 -13.92
CA ALA A 26 6.09 -31.46 -15.03
C ALA A 26 4.60 -31.18 -14.75
N ASN A 27 4.12 -31.48 -13.54
CA ASN A 27 2.73 -31.21 -13.12
C ASN A 27 2.41 -29.71 -13.17
N VAL A 28 3.33 -28.87 -12.68
CA VAL A 28 3.21 -27.41 -12.76
C VAL A 28 3.16 -26.93 -14.22
N LYS A 29 4.00 -27.49 -15.10
CA LYS A 29 4.03 -27.14 -16.53
C LYS A 29 2.78 -27.59 -17.28
N ASN A 30 2.20 -28.73 -16.89
CA ASN A 30 0.95 -29.24 -17.47
C ASN A 30 -0.27 -28.44 -17.00
N GLY A 31 -0.17 -27.75 -15.85
CA GLY A 31 -1.25 -26.90 -15.33
C GLY A 31 -2.50 -27.67 -14.90
N LEU A 32 -2.38 -28.98 -14.67
CA LEU A 32 -3.47 -29.84 -14.25
C LEU A 32 -3.66 -29.68 -12.74
N VAL A 33 -4.77 -29.07 -12.35
CA VAL A 33 -5.15 -28.87 -10.94
C VAL A 33 -6.45 -29.64 -10.68
N ASP A 34 -6.45 -30.43 -9.62
CA ASP A 34 -7.64 -31.13 -9.13
C ASP A 34 -8.56 -30.16 -8.37
N TYR A 35 -9.83 -30.11 -8.73
CA TYR A 35 -10.84 -29.23 -8.11
C TYR A 35 -11.92 -30.06 -7.43
N PRO A 36 -11.99 -30.07 -6.10
CA PRO A 36 -12.96 -30.88 -5.38
C PRO A 36 -14.42 -30.55 -5.71
N GLY A 37 -15.30 -31.55 -5.58
CA GLY A 37 -16.72 -31.43 -5.90
C GLY A 37 -17.46 -30.36 -5.08
N TRP A 38 -17.09 -30.19 -3.81
CA TRP A 38 -17.70 -29.23 -2.88
C TRP A 38 -17.33 -27.77 -3.15
N LEU A 39 -16.34 -27.51 -4.00
CA LEU A 39 -15.92 -26.14 -4.28
C LEU A 39 -16.94 -25.45 -5.21
N SER A 40 -17.38 -24.24 -4.82
CA SER A 40 -18.33 -23.46 -5.63
C SER A 40 -17.81 -23.21 -7.05
N SER A 41 -18.73 -23.12 -8.02
CA SER A 41 -18.39 -22.85 -9.43
C SER A 41 -17.63 -21.54 -9.59
N GLU A 42 -17.99 -20.50 -8.84
CA GLU A 42 -17.32 -19.20 -8.84
C GLU A 42 -15.86 -19.30 -8.36
N CYS A 43 -15.59 -20.09 -7.31
CA CYS A 43 -14.22 -20.29 -6.82
C CYS A 43 -13.38 -21.10 -7.81
N LYS A 44 -13.94 -22.18 -8.39
CA LYS A 44 -13.29 -22.96 -9.45
C LYS A 44 -12.91 -22.07 -10.64
N HIS A 45 -13.82 -21.19 -11.06
CA HIS A 45 -13.57 -20.25 -12.15
C HIS A 45 -12.46 -19.24 -11.83
N LEU A 46 -12.41 -18.73 -10.59
CA LEU A 46 -11.31 -17.86 -10.17
C LEU A 46 -9.96 -18.60 -10.20
N LEU A 47 -9.90 -19.79 -9.61
CA LEU A 47 -8.66 -20.57 -9.54
C LEU A 47 -8.17 -21.00 -10.92
N SER A 48 -9.06 -21.39 -11.84
CA SER A 48 -8.68 -21.75 -13.20
C SER A 48 -8.05 -20.59 -13.97
N ARG A 49 -8.50 -19.36 -13.71
CA ARG A 49 -7.91 -18.11 -14.25
C ARG A 49 -6.53 -17.79 -13.63
N MET A 50 -6.24 -18.30 -12.44
CA MET A 50 -4.98 -18.10 -11.73
C MET A 50 -3.93 -19.18 -12.02
N PHE A 51 -4.35 -20.41 -12.32
CA PHE A 51 -3.49 -21.55 -12.64
C PHE A 51 -3.19 -21.72 -14.13
N VAL A 52 -3.34 -20.65 -14.92
CA VAL A 52 -2.95 -20.64 -16.33
C VAL A 52 -1.42 -20.70 -16.44
N THR A 53 -0.93 -21.62 -17.28
CA THR A 53 0.50 -21.86 -17.51
C THR A 53 1.15 -20.70 -18.26
N ASP A 54 0.49 -20.17 -19.30
CA ASP A 54 0.91 -18.96 -20.02
C ASP A 54 0.73 -17.70 -19.15
N PRO A 55 1.82 -17.02 -18.75
CA PRO A 55 1.75 -15.79 -17.96
C PRO A 55 0.95 -14.67 -18.63
N ASN A 56 0.90 -14.61 -19.97
CA ASN A 56 0.19 -13.56 -20.70
C ASN A 56 -1.33 -13.74 -20.71
N GLN A 57 -1.80 -14.97 -20.48
CA GLN A 57 -3.22 -15.32 -20.40
C GLN A 57 -3.71 -15.44 -18.96
N ARG A 58 -2.78 -15.58 -18.00
CA ARG A 58 -3.08 -15.61 -16.57
C ARG A 58 -3.76 -14.32 -16.13
N ALA A 59 -4.80 -14.45 -15.32
CA ALA A 59 -5.51 -13.28 -14.81
C ALA A 59 -4.59 -12.34 -14.03
N THR A 60 -4.69 -11.06 -14.34
CA THR A 60 -4.02 -9.99 -13.63
C THR A 60 -4.59 -9.83 -12.22
N MET A 61 -3.81 -9.25 -11.30
CA MET A 61 -4.30 -9.01 -9.94
C MET A 61 -5.56 -8.14 -9.92
N ARG A 62 -5.66 -7.16 -10.83
CA ARG A 62 -6.85 -6.32 -10.99
C ARG A 62 -8.09 -7.16 -11.34
N GLU A 63 -7.97 -8.11 -12.26
CA GLU A 63 -9.08 -9.01 -12.61
C GLU A 63 -9.44 -9.95 -11.45
N VAL A 64 -8.43 -10.45 -10.72
CA VAL A 64 -8.64 -11.29 -9.53
C VAL A 64 -9.43 -10.54 -8.46
N LEU A 65 -8.99 -9.33 -8.09
CA LEU A 65 -9.63 -8.51 -7.04
C LEU A 65 -11.07 -8.10 -7.37
N ASN A 66 -11.40 -7.96 -8.66
CA ASN A 66 -12.75 -7.63 -9.13
C ASN A 66 -13.59 -8.87 -9.48
N HIS A 67 -13.08 -10.08 -9.24
CA HIS A 67 -13.81 -11.30 -9.57
C HIS A 67 -15.04 -11.45 -8.67
N PRO A 68 -16.21 -11.92 -9.18
CA PRO A 68 -17.44 -12.07 -8.39
C PRO A 68 -17.25 -12.83 -7.08
N TRP A 69 -16.42 -13.88 -7.09
CA TRP A 69 -16.09 -14.64 -5.88
C TRP A 69 -15.36 -13.81 -4.81
N MET A 70 -14.49 -12.87 -5.19
CA MET A 70 -13.74 -12.02 -4.27
C MET A 70 -14.61 -10.92 -3.64
N ILE A 71 -15.58 -10.40 -4.40
CA ILE A 71 -16.43 -9.28 -3.98
C ILE A 71 -17.77 -9.73 -3.40
N LYS A 72 -18.00 -11.04 -3.27
CA LYS A 72 -19.27 -11.59 -2.79
C LYS A 72 -19.54 -11.16 -1.36
N GLY A 73 -20.60 -10.37 -1.16
CA GLY A 73 -20.96 -9.81 0.14
C GLY A 73 -20.24 -8.51 0.50
N PHE A 74 -19.47 -7.93 -0.43
CA PHE A 74 -18.75 -6.66 -0.26
C PHE A 74 -19.17 -5.65 -1.32
N ASN A 75 -19.00 -4.36 -1.02
CA ASN A 75 -19.39 -3.26 -1.92
C ASN A 75 -18.41 -3.03 -3.09
N GLY A 76 -17.30 -3.76 -3.13
CA GLY A 76 -16.26 -3.60 -4.13
C GLY A 76 -15.02 -4.45 -3.87
N PRO A 77 -13.97 -4.29 -4.69
CA PRO A 77 -12.68 -4.94 -4.45
C PRO A 77 -12.09 -4.48 -3.11
N PRO A 78 -11.30 -5.33 -2.43
CA PRO A 78 -10.68 -4.97 -1.16
C PRO A 78 -9.71 -3.80 -1.35
N GLU A 79 -9.63 -2.95 -0.34
CA GLU A 79 -8.73 -1.80 -0.34
C GLU A 79 -7.27 -2.25 -0.32
N ASN A 80 -6.42 -1.51 -1.04
CA ASN A 80 -4.99 -1.74 -1.04
C ASN A 80 -4.34 -0.96 0.11
N TYR A 81 -3.91 -1.68 1.15
CA TYR A 81 -3.23 -1.10 2.31
C TYR A 81 -1.71 -0.97 2.16
N LEU A 82 -1.16 -1.25 0.96
CA LEU A 82 0.26 -1.00 0.72
C LEU A 82 0.53 0.51 0.71
N PRO A 83 1.62 0.96 1.36
CA PRO A 83 1.98 2.37 1.36
C PRO A 83 2.23 2.87 -0.08
N GLU A 84 1.77 4.09 -0.36
CA GLU A 84 2.06 4.73 -1.64
C GLU A 84 3.54 5.08 -1.72
N ARG A 85 4.28 4.34 -2.55
CA ARG A 85 5.67 4.65 -2.84
C ARG A 85 5.73 5.77 -3.88
N LYS A 86 6.58 6.78 -3.64
CA LYS A 86 6.93 7.84 -4.61
C LYS A 86 8.33 7.57 -5.15
N PRO A 87 8.62 7.87 -6.43
CA PRO A 87 9.97 7.74 -6.98
C PRO A 87 11.02 8.38 -6.07
N LEU A 88 12.15 7.69 -5.90
CA LEU A 88 13.25 8.20 -5.10
C LEU A 88 13.86 9.40 -5.79
N THR A 89 14.21 10.40 -4.99
CA THR A 89 14.88 11.61 -5.41
C THR A 89 16.00 11.90 -4.42
N THR A 90 17.05 12.57 -4.89
CA THR A 90 18.10 13.09 -4.02
C THR A 90 17.59 14.34 -3.27
N PRO A 91 18.06 14.61 -2.03
CA PRO A 91 18.95 13.78 -1.23
C PRO A 91 18.24 12.56 -0.60
N LEU A 92 18.98 11.47 -0.44
CA LEU A 92 18.51 10.25 0.23
C LEU A 92 18.60 10.40 1.75
N ASP A 93 17.67 9.76 2.46
CA ASP A 93 17.64 9.73 3.92
C ASP A 93 18.81 8.92 4.50
N PRO A 94 19.75 9.54 5.26
CA PRO A 94 20.89 8.86 5.86
C PRO A 94 20.50 7.80 6.90
N GLU A 95 19.39 7.98 7.63
CA GLU A 95 18.94 7.02 8.65
C GLU A 95 18.42 5.74 7.98
N VAL A 96 17.72 5.88 6.86
CA VAL A 96 17.29 4.75 6.04
C VAL A 96 18.51 4.03 5.48
N ILE A 97 19.48 4.76 4.91
CA ILE A 97 20.70 4.16 4.33
C ILE A 97 21.50 3.39 5.40
N HIS A 98 21.64 3.96 6.60
CA HIS A 98 22.33 3.29 7.70
C HIS A 98 21.59 2.00 8.10
N ALA A 99 20.26 2.04 8.16
CA ALA A 99 19.45 0.87 8.46
C ALA A 99 19.35 -0.17 7.31
N MET A 100 19.83 0.14 6.11
CA MET A 100 20.01 -0.84 5.02
C MET A 100 21.23 -1.76 5.23
N GLN A 101 22.05 -1.50 6.24
CA GLN A 101 23.11 -2.42 6.64
C GLN A 101 22.51 -3.77 7.07
N GLY A 102 23.22 -4.87 6.78
CA GLY A 102 22.76 -6.23 7.08
C GLY A 102 22.10 -6.98 5.92
N PHE A 103 21.82 -6.31 4.80
CA PHE A 103 21.37 -6.95 3.55
C PHE A 103 22.51 -7.23 2.56
N ASN A 104 23.76 -7.18 3.03
CA ASN A 104 24.97 -7.45 2.24
C ASN A 104 25.22 -6.52 1.04
N PHE A 105 24.74 -5.27 1.10
CA PHE A 105 25.04 -4.24 0.08
C PHE A 105 26.30 -3.40 0.37
N GLY A 106 27.03 -3.71 1.44
CA GLY A 106 28.26 -3.00 1.83
C GLY A 106 28.03 -1.91 2.87
N SER A 107 28.94 -0.92 2.90
CA SER A 107 28.89 0.19 3.85
C SER A 107 27.83 1.23 3.46
N PRO A 108 27.36 2.08 4.40
CA PRO A 108 26.36 3.12 4.12
C PRO A 108 26.78 4.07 3.00
N GLU A 109 28.08 4.37 2.90
CA GLU A 109 28.64 5.25 1.87
C GLU A 109 28.56 4.60 0.49
N SER A 110 28.89 3.30 0.40
CA SER A 110 28.77 2.52 -0.83
C SER A 110 27.30 2.41 -1.27
N ILE A 111 26.40 2.12 -0.33
CA ILE A 111 24.95 2.05 -0.58
C ILE A 111 24.42 3.39 -1.11
N ASN A 112 24.81 4.50 -0.46
CA ASN A 112 24.38 5.85 -0.88
C ASN A 112 24.90 6.19 -2.28
N THR A 113 26.18 5.91 -2.54
CA THR A 113 26.81 6.18 -3.85
C THR A 113 26.12 5.36 -4.94
N GLU A 114 25.84 4.09 -4.69
CA GLU A 114 25.20 3.21 -5.66
C GLU A 114 23.73 3.57 -5.90
N LEU A 115 22.96 3.85 -4.84
CA LEU A 115 21.58 4.35 -4.97
C LEU A 115 21.52 5.66 -5.74
N THR A 116 22.42 6.60 -5.43
CA THR A 116 22.47 7.90 -6.12
C THR A 116 22.76 7.70 -7.61
N ARG A 117 23.80 6.93 -7.94
CA ARG A 117 24.13 6.58 -9.34
C ARG A 117 22.96 5.92 -10.06
N LEU A 118 22.22 5.06 -9.37
CA LEU A 118 21.07 4.36 -9.93
C LEU A 118 19.88 5.29 -10.16
N ILE A 119 19.57 6.18 -9.22
CA ILE A 119 18.45 7.13 -9.34
C ILE A 119 18.76 8.19 -10.41
N GLU A 120 20.03 8.57 -10.57
CA GLU A 120 20.48 9.51 -11.62
C GLU A 120 20.60 8.86 -13.01
N SER A 121 20.49 7.53 -13.09
CA SER A 121 20.61 6.81 -14.36
C SER A 121 19.49 7.16 -15.36
N GLU A 122 19.81 7.13 -16.64
CA GLU A 122 18.83 7.37 -17.72
C GLU A 122 17.72 6.31 -17.73
N GLU A 123 18.05 5.09 -17.32
CA GLU A 123 17.09 3.98 -17.19
C GLU A 123 16.03 4.29 -16.13
N TYR A 124 16.45 4.80 -14.97
CA TYR A 124 15.54 5.17 -13.89
C TYR A 124 14.65 6.34 -14.29
N HIS A 125 15.23 7.41 -14.85
CA HIS A 125 14.46 8.55 -15.34
C HIS A 125 13.44 8.16 -16.43
N ARG A 126 13.80 7.24 -17.34
CA ARG A 126 12.87 6.72 -18.35
C ARG A 126 11.72 5.97 -17.72
N ALA A 127 11.97 5.18 -16.68
CA ALA A 127 10.93 4.46 -15.94
C ALA A 127 10.00 5.41 -15.16
N VAL A 128 10.52 6.53 -14.64
CA VAL A 128 9.73 7.53 -13.88
C VAL A 128 8.81 8.39 -14.76
N LYS A 129 9.16 8.65 -16.02
CA LYS A 129 8.37 9.52 -16.94
C LYS A 129 6.89 9.12 -17.07
N PRO A 130 6.52 7.84 -17.32
CA PRO A 130 5.13 7.40 -17.34
C PRO A 130 4.37 7.69 -16.04
N PHE A 131 5.00 7.46 -14.88
CA PHE A 131 4.38 7.69 -13.56
C PHE A 131 4.03 9.16 -13.35
N GLN A 132 4.92 10.08 -13.73
CA GLN A 132 4.67 11.51 -13.63
C GLN A 132 3.52 11.97 -14.55
N ARG A 133 3.45 11.39 -15.75
CA ARG A 133 2.38 11.69 -16.71
C ARG A 133 1.02 11.21 -16.23
N GLU A 134 0.94 10.05 -15.61
CA GLU A 134 -0.31 9.48 -15.10
C GLU A 134 -0.84 10.27 -13.90
N LYS A 135 0.03 10.78 -13.03
CA LYS A 135 -0.35 11.61 -11.87
C LYS A 135 -0.72 13.05 -12.23
N GLY A 136 -0.28 13.54 -13.40
CA GLY A 136 -0.60 14.89 -13.92
C GLY A 136 -1.89 14.98 -14.75
N LEU A 137 -2.55 13.85 -15.03
CA LEU A 137 -3.82 13.82 -15.75
C LEU A 137 -4.99 14.01 -14.76
N PRO A 138 -5.97 14.90 -15.04
CA PRO A 138 -7.19 14.97 -14.24
C PRO A 138 -7.92 13.62 -14.25
N PRO A 139 -8.60 13.22 -13.16
CA PRO A 139 -9.34 11.96 -13.13
C PRO A 139 -10.32 11.91 -14.30
N PRO A 140 -10.48 10.76 -14.99
CA PRO A 140 -11.47 10.65 -16.04
C PRO A 140 -12.84 10.97 -15.44
N ALA A 141 -13.56 11.91 -16.07
CA ALA A 141 -14.90 12.28 -15.66
C ALA A 141 -15.74 11.00 -15.54
N LYS A 142 -16.32 10.78 -14.35
CA LYS A 142 -17.33 9.74 -14.14
C LYS A 142 -18.62 10.19 -14.82
N ASP A 143 -18.65 10.17 -16.15
CA ASP A 143 -19.92 10.27 -16.87
C ASP A 143 -20.60 8.91 -16.85
N ALA A 144 -21.72 8.89 -16.14
CA ALA A 144 -22.62 7.79 -16.04
C ALA A 144 -23.15 7.38 -17.43
N GLU A 145 -23.05 6.08 -17.70
CA GLU A 145 -24.19 5.31 -18.19
C GLU A 145 -24.75 5.66 -19.59
N LYS A 146 -24.29 4.91 -20.61
CA LYS A 146 -25.16 4.09 -21.48
C LYS A 146 -24.39 3.32 -22.54
N ARG A 147 -24.56 2.00 -22.49
CA ARG A 147 -24.50 0.99 -23.57
C ARG A 147 -23.99 1.46 -24.95
N ARG A 148 -22.93 0.79 -25.43
CA ARG A 148 -22.83 0.14 -26.76
C ARG A 148 -21.63 -0.83 -26.71
N ARG A 149 -21.93 -2.13 -26.57
CA ARG A 149 -21.91 -3.18 -27.61
C ARG A 149 -20.49 -3.63 -28.00
N PHE A 150 -20.23 -4.90 -27.67
CA PHE A 150 -19.25 -5.84 -28.26
C PHE A 150 -18.45 -5.30 -29.47
N GLY A 151 -17.14 -5.16 -29.27
CA GLY A 151 -16.16 -4.89 -30.31
C GLY A 151 -14.76 -5.02 -29.71
N PHE A 152 -14.00 -5.99 -30.23
CA PHE A 152 -12.64 -6.32 -29.83
C PHE A 152 -11.71 -5.09 -29.76
N ASP A 153 -11.18 -4.78 -28.58
CA ASP A 153 -10.06 -3.83 -28.40
C ASP A 153 -8.77 -4.57 -28.01
N VAL A 154 -8.52 -5.66 -28.74
CA VAL A 154 -7.39 -6.60 -28.52
C VAL A 154 -6.10 -6.14 -29.25
N TYR A 155 -6.17 -5.11 -30.11
CA TYR A 155 -5.09 -4.85 -31.09
C TYR A 155 -4.31 -3.53 -30.99
N LYS A 156 -4.42 -2.72 -29.92
CA LYS A 156 -3.66 -1.46 -29.86
C LYS A 156 -2.78 -1.21 -28.64
N ARG A 157 -2.25 -2.26 -28.00
CA ARG A 157 -1.11 -2.11 -27.07
C ARG A 157 -0.17 -3.32 -27.01
N ARG A 158 0.29 -3.80 -28.17
CA ARG A 158 1.47 -4.67 -28.26
C ARG A 158 2.44 -4.09 -29.29
N SER A 159 3.17 -3.07 -28.86
CA SER A 159 4.45 -2.69 -29.49
C SER A 159 5.39 -2.21 -28.40
N SER A 160 6.00 -3.17 -27.73
CA SER A 160 7.30 -3.02 -27.10
C SER A 160 8.03 -4.32 -27.39
N GLY A 161 8.69 -4.35 -28.55
CA GLY A 161 9.61 -5.41 -28.90
C GLY A 161 10.77 -5.37 -27.93
N ASN A 162 10.95 -6.46 -27.20
CA ASN A 162 12.26 -7.00 -26.80
C ASN A 162 12.03 -8.46 -26.41
N SER A 163 11.76 -9.27 -27.44
CA SER A 163 11.81 -10.73 -27.37
C SER A 163 13.12 -11.14 -27.99
N ARG A 164 14.07 -11.66 -27.19
CA ARG A 164 15.08 -12.64 -27.60
C ARG A 164 15.65 -13.30 -26.34
N ASP A 165 15.18 -14.53 -26.14
CA ASP A 165 15.94 -15.70 -25.70
C ASP A 165 16.83 -15.61 -24.45
N THR A 166 16.32 -16.12 -23.32
CA THR A 166 17.12 -16.79 -22.27
C THR A 166 16.30 -17.86 -21.52
N LEU A 167 15.83 -18.89 -22.23
CA LEU A 167 15.25 -20.09 -21.59
C LEU A 167 16.33 -21.13 -21.24
N THR A 168 17.33 -20.77 -20.42
CA THR A 168 18.27 -21.75 -19.82
C THR A 168 18.85 -21.36 -18.46
N GLY A 169 18.43 -20.23 -17.85
CA GLY A 169 18.96 -19.80 -16.55
C GLY A 169 18.19 -20.37 -15.34
N PRO A 170 18.84 -20.59 -14.19
CA PRO A 170 18.15 -20.92 -12.94
C PRO A 170 17.15 -19.81 -12.58
N SER A 171 15.99 -20.20 -12.03
CA SER A 171 14.82 -19.36 -11.77
C SER A 171 15.06 -18.12 -10.88
N SER A 172 16.28 -17.91 -10.38
CA SER A 172 16.70 -16.76 -9.59
C SER A 172 17.11 -15.53 -10.42
N GLU A 173 17.45 -15.66 -11.71
CA GLU A 173 17.99 -14.53 -12.50
C GLU A 173 17.01 -13.88 -13.50
N ALA A 174 15.77 -14.37 -13.62
CA ALA A 174 14.82 -13.88 -14.64
C ALA A 174 13.75 -12.93 -14.09
N LEU A 175 14.08 -12.07 -13.13
CA LEU A 175 13.25 -10.89 -12.88
C LEU A 175 13.58 -9.86 -13.96
N GLN A 176 12.85 -9.91 -15.08
CA GLN A 176 12.83 -8.78 -16.02
C GLN A 176 12.50 -7.52 -15.22
N LEU A 177 13.51 -6.66 -15.07
CA LEU A 177 13.39 -5.36 -14.41
C LEU A 177 12.23 -4.61 -15.08
N GLY A 178 11.17 -4.35 -14.31
CA GLY A 178 9.95 -3.79 -14.85
C GLY A 178 10.17 -2.38 -15.39
N ASN A 179 9.32 -1.94 -16.33
CA ASN A 179 9.26 -0.54 -16.78
C ASN A 179 8.66 0.41 -15.73
N ASP A 180 8.50 -0.05 -14.49
CA ASP A 180 7.94 0.69 -13.36
C ASP A 180 9.07 0.88 -12.34
N PRO A 181 9.49 2.13 -12.05
CA PRO A 181 10.59 2.40 -11.12
C PRO A 181 10.24 1.97 -9.68
N MET A 182 8.97 1.68 -9.42
CA MET A 182 8.43 1.28 -8.13
C MET A 182 8.31 -0.24 -8.00
N LYS A 183 8.50 -1.01 -9.09
CA LYS A 183 8.35 -2.47 -9.11
C LYS A 183 9.45 -3.17 -9.92
N PRO A 184 9.93 -4.29 -9.40
CA PRO A 184 11.35 -4.53 -9.10
C PRO A 184 12.32 -3.84 -10.08
N PHE A 185 12.58 -2.55 -9.90
CA PHE A 185 13.57 -1.81 -10.70
C PHE A 185 15.01 -2.08 -10.22
N SER A 186 15.20 -2.34 -8.92
CA SER A 186 16.48 -2.78 -8.37
C SER A 186 16.27 -3.34 -6.97
N PRO A 187 17.05 -4.37 -6.56
CA PRO A 187 17.08 -4.82 -5.18
C PRO A 187 17.36 -3.67 -4.22
N LEU A 188 18.31 -2.78 -4.55
CA LEU A 188 18.73 -1.68 -3.69
C LEU A 188 17.59 -0.68 -3.43
N VAL A 189 16.88 -0.28 -4.50
CA VAL A 189 15.70 0.60 -4.40
C VAL A 189 14.57 -0.08 -3.61
N SER A 190 14.38 -1.38 -3.81
CA SER A 190 13.33 -2.14 -3.12
C SER A 190 13.59 -2.21 -1.61
N ILE A 191 14.84 -2.46 -1.23
CA ILE A 191 15.26 -2.53 0.17
C ILE A 191 15.20 -1.14 0.82
N TYR A 192 15.57 -0.07 0.10
CA TYR A 192 15.39 1.30 0.61
C TYR A 192 13.93 1.57 1.03
N TYR A 193 12.95 1.22 0.17
CA TYR A 193 11.54 1.37 0.54
C TYR A 193 11.14 0.50 1.73
N LEU A 194 11.59 -0.76 1.79
CA LEU A 194 11.24 -1.64 2.91
C LEU A 194 11.79 -1.14 4.24
N VAL A 195 13.03 -0.63 4.25
CA VAL A 195 13.64 -0.06 5.45
C VAL A 195 12.91 1.21 5.87
N LYS A 196 12.63 2.10 4.91
CA LYS A 196 11.87 3.32 5.17
C LYS A 196 10.46 3.03 5.71
N GLU A 197 9.73 2.12 5.08
CA GLU A 197 8.37 1.71 5.50
C GLU A 197 8.38 1.11 6.91
N LYS A 198 9.43 0.34 7.26
CA LYS A 198 9.60 -0.18 8.61
C LYS A 198 9.84 0.96 9.61
N GLN A 199 10.75 1.87 9.33
CA GLN A 199 11.02 3.02 10.21
C GLN A 199 9.78 3.89 10.41
N ASP A 200 9.08 4.23 9.32
CA ASP A 200 7.83 5.01 9.38
C ASP A 200 6.78 4.34 10.28
N ARG A 201 6.69 3.00 10.21
CA ARG A 201 5.80 2.21 11.07
C ARG A 201 6.25 2.22 12.53
N ASP A 202 7.53 1.98 12.79
CA ASP A 202 8.09 1.96 14.15
C ASP A 202 7.92 3.34 14.82
N HIS A 203 8.16 4.44 14.10
CA HIS A 203 7.91 5.80 14.57
C HIS A 203 6.43 6.07 14.85
N ALA A 204 5.52 5.57 14.00
CA ALA A 204 4.09 5.72 14.20
C ALA A 204 3.59 4.93 15.43
N GLU A 205 4.15 3.76 15.70
CA GLU A 205 3.86 2.96 16.90
C GLU A 205 4.37 3.66 18.17
N MET A 206 5.63 4.14 18.19
CA MET A 206 6.17 4.91 19.32
C MET A 206 5.37 6.19 19.61
N GLY A 207 4.91 6.88 18.56
CA GLY A 207 4.08 8.08 18.71
C GLY A 207 2.66 7.79 19.22
N ARG A 208 2.14 6.56 19.10
CA ARG A 208 0.89 6.15 19.74
C ARG A 208 1.11 5.85 21.22
N ASP A 209 2.15 5.08 21.54
CA ASP A 209 2.48 4.74 22.93
C ASP A 209 2.74 6.00 23.77
N GLN A 210 3.46 7.00 23.24
CA GLN A 210 3.67 8.27 23.95
C GLN A 210 2.38 9.06 24.18
N ARG A 211 1.42 9.01 23.25
CA ARG A 211 0.12 9.67 23.43
C ARG A 211 -0.71 8.96 24.50
N ASP A 212 -0.75 7.62 24.46
CA ASP A 212 -1.46 6.83 25.46
C ASP A 212 -0.89 7.00 26.88
N VAL A 213 0.44 7.14 27.01
CA VAL A 213 1.09 7.47 28.29
C VAL A 213 0.70 8.86 28.76
N ARG A 214 0.76 9.87 27.88
CA ARG A 214 0.40 11.25 28.23
C ARG A 214 -1.06 11.40 28.62
N ASP A 215 -1.97 10.71 27.94
CA ASP A 215 -3.40 10.71 28.26
C ASP A 215 -3.68 10.00 29.59
N ARG A 216 -2.96 8.92 29.91
CA ARG A 216 -3.02 8.27 31.23
C ARG A 216 -2.46 9.13 32.36
N GLU A 217 -1.41 9.91 32.10
CA GLU A 217 -0.85 10.85 33.08
C GLU A 217 -1.80 12.02 33.33
N LYS A 218 -2.38 12.59 32.26
CA LYS A 218 -3.37 13.67 32.36
C LYS A 218 -4.64 13.24 33.09
N ALA A 219 -5.06 11.98 32.94
CA ALA A 219 -6.20 11.41 33.69
C ALA A 219 -5.91 11.17 35.19
N LYS A 220 -4.64 11.25 35.62
CA LYS A 220 -4.23 11.14 37.03
C LYS A 220 -4.01 12.49 37.71
N GLU A 221 -4.00 13.59 36.99
CA GLU A 221 -3.98 14.92 37.60
C GLU A 221 -5.35 15.22 38.23
N PRO A 222 -5.41 15.58 39.53
CA PRO A 222 -6.66 16.02 40.14
C PRO A 222 -7.11 17.32 39.46
N GLU A 223 -8.36 17.38 38.99
CA GLU A 223 -8.96 18.60 38.47
C GLU A 223 -8.92 19.70 39.54
N VAL A 224 -7.99 20.63 39.41
CA VAL A 224 -7.94 21.84 40.23
C VAL A 224 -9.04 22.77 39.70
N LEU A 225 -10.21 22.70 40.33
CA LEU A 225 -11.28 23.67 40.14
C LEU A 225 -10.71 25.09 40.35
N PRO A 226 -10.86 26.01 39.40
CA PRO A 226 -10.38 27.37 39.57
C PRO A 226 -11.14 28.04 40.72
N GLU A 227 -10.40 28.53 41.71
CA GLU A 227 -10.92 29.25 42.85
C GLU A 227 -11.53 30.58 42.36
N ILE A 228 -12.85 30.71 42.48
CA ILE A 228 -13.58 31.92 42.09
C ILE A 228 -13.29 32.98 43.14
N ALA A 229 -12.47 33.97 42.81
CA ALA A 229 -12.23 35.12 43.68
C ALA A 229 -13.55 35.89 43.92
N PRO A 230 -13.90 36.25 45.16
CA PRO A 230 -15.11 37.01 45.43
C PRO A 230 -15.03 38.39 44.76
N PRO A 231 -16.14 38.88 44.14
CA PRO A 231 -16.13 40.14 43.42
C PRO A 231 -15.86 41.31 44.36
N GLN A 232 -15.08 42.29 43.87
CA GLN A 232 -14.74 43.50 44.61
C GLN A 232 -15.99 44.28 45.00
N GLU A 233 -16.03 44.75 46.25
CA GLU A 233 -17.12 45.57 46.77
C GLU A 233 -17.33 46.81 45.89
N ALA A 234 -18.54 46.95 45.36
CA ALA A 234 -18.90 48.07 44.52
C ALA A 234 -18.88 49.36 45.35
N HIS A 235 -18.03 50.31 44.95
CA HIS A 235 -18.07 51.68 45.45
C HIS A 235 -19.47 52.26 45.22
N THR A 236 -20.24 52.41 46.29
CA THR A 236 -21.46 53.22 46.24
C THR A 236 -21.03 54.69 46.21
N ASN A 237 -21.24 55.35 45.07
CA ASN A 237 -21.06 56.79 44.96
C ASN A 237 -21.94 57.48 46.00
N SER A 238 -21.32 58.27 46.88
CA SER A 238 -21.95 59.10 47.91
C SER A 238 -22.70 60.33 47.36
N ALA A 239 -23.13 60.28 46.10
CA ALA A 239 -23.90 61.32 45.42
C ALA A 239 -25.25 60.75 44.97
N VAL A 240 -26.05 60.28 45.92
CA VAL A 240 -27.48 60.04 45.68
C VAL A 240 -28.20 61.37 45.94
N TYR A 241 -28.77 61.88 44.87
CA TYR A 241 -29.59 63.09 44.80
C TYR A 241 -30.84 62.93 45.69
N GLU A 242 -30.94 63.70 46.78
CA GLU A 242 -32.17 63.78 47.57
C GLU A 242 -33.27 64.46 46.75
N MET A 243 -34.33 63.72 46.44
CA MET A 243 -35.56 64.25 45.85
C MET A 243 -36.42 64.84 46.98
N PRO A 244 -36.87 66.11 46.90
CA PRO A 244 -37.74 66.69 47.91
C PRO A 244 -39.15 66.11 47.78
N GLY A 245 -39.56 65.26 48.73
CA GLY A 245 -40.95 64.76 48.71
C GLY A 245 -41.32 63.67 49.70
N ASP A 246 -40.43 62.74 50.04
CA ASP A 246 -40.86 61.57 50.81
C ASP A 246 -40.56 61.68 52.31
N LYS A 247 -41.64 61.83 53.07
CA LYS A 247 -41.67 61.75 54.53
C LYS A 247 -41.42 60.30 54.96
N ARG A 248 -40.46 60.11 55.86
CA ARG A 248 -40.18 58.83 56.52
C ARG A 248 -41.36 58.37 57.38
N THR A 249 -41.75 57.11 57.25
CA THR A 249 -42.51 56.39 58.27
C THR A 249 -41.85 55.04 58.53
N GLY A 250 -41.42 54.84 59.78
CA GLY A 250 -41.22 53.54 60.43
C GLY A 250 -39.97 52.79 60.05
#